data_AF-A0A9Q6HN90-F1
#
_entry.id   AF-A0A9Q6HN90-F1
#
_cell.length_a   1.000
_cell.length_b   1.000
_cell.length_c   1.000
_cell.angle_alpha   90.00
_cell.angle_beta   90.00
_cell.angle_gamma   90.00
#
_symmetry.space_group_name_H-M   'P 1'
#
loop_
_entity.id
_entity.type
_entity.pdbx_description
1 polymer ?
#
loop_
_entity_poly.entity_id
_entity_poly.type
_entity_poly.pdbx_seq_one_letter_code
_entity_poly.pdbx_strand_id
1 'polypeptide(L)'
;MEIKKTNVDAEKFAYKFMESIQRDINNSEDIQKSAKEALASYLTAYYVALDFNNLENSFFYEEKKKNVSTYQRILSELNKY
;
A
#
# COMPACT_ATOMS: atom_id res chain seq x y z
N MET A 1 -8.88 10.36 -22.96
CA MET A 1 -7.89 9.46 -22.33
C MET A 1 -8.70 8.41 -21.60
N GLU A 2 -8.64 7.13 -21.99
CA GLU A 2 -9.37 6.08 -21.28
C GLU A 2 -8.74 5.87 -19.90
N ILE A 3 -9.53 6.00 -18.84
CA ILE A 3 -9.08 5.72 -17.47
C ILE A 3 -8.96 4.20 -17.36
N LYS A 4 -7.71 3.73 -17.26
CA LYS A 4 -7.41 2.30 -17.05
C LYS A 4 -7.28 2.05 -15.55
N LYS A 5 -7.93 0.99 -15.12
CA LYS A 5 -7.82 0.43 -13.79
C LYS A 5 -6.36 0.21 -13.42
N THR A 6 -5.96 0.72 -12.26
CA THR A 6 -4.60 0.49 -11.75
C THR A 6 -4.58 -0.79 -10.93
N ASN A 7 -3.53 -1.59 -11.05
CA ASN A 7 -3.30 -2.74 -10.17
C ASN A 7 -1.83 -2.69 -9.74
N VAL A 8 -1.63 -2.55 -8.43
CA VAL A 8 -0.32 -2.46 -7.80
C VAL A 8 0.18 -3.86 -7.51
N ASP A 9 1.41 -4.17 -7.94
CA ASP A 9 2.10 -5.34 -7.45
C ASP A 9 2.48 -5.11 -5.97
N ALA A 10 1.71 -5.74 -5.06
CA ALA A 10 1.81 -5.51 -3.63
C ALA A 10 3.16 -5.95 -3.06
N GLU A 11 3.72 -7.05 -3.57
CA GLU A 11 5.03 -7.54 -3.17
C GLU A 11 6.12 -6.55 -3.59
N LYS A 12 6.11 -6.14 -4.86
CA LYS A 12 7.07 -5.18 -5.39
C LYS A 12 6.97 -3.82 -4.69
N PHE A 13 5.76 -3.36 -4.39
CA PHE A 13 5.54 -2.14 -3.61
C PHE A 13 6.13 -2.25 -2.22
N ALA A 14 5.84 -3.33 -1.48
CA ALA A 14 6.34 -3.54 -0.13
C ALA A 14 7.87 -3.60 -0.09
N TYR A 15 8.51 -4.28 -1.04
CA TYR A 15 9.97 -4.29 -1.16
C TYR A 15 10.54 -2.89 -1.43
N LYS A 16 9.94 -2.13 -2.36
CA LYS A 16 10.40 -0.77 -2.66
C LYS A 16 10.18 0.21 -1.50
N PHE A 17 9.11 0.02 -0.73
CA PHE A 17 8.91 0.76 0.52
C PHE A 17 9.98 0.41 1.56
N MET A 18 10.38 -0.87 1.66
CA MET A 18 11.45 -1.28 2.55
C MET A 18 12.82 -0.70 2.17
N GLU A 19 13.08 -0.46 0.89
CA GLU A 19 14.28 0.24 0.41
C GLU A 19 14.26 1.74 0.75
N SER A 20 13.09 2.37 0.85
CA SER A 20 12.97 3.81 1.10
C SER A 20 13.11 4.17 2.58
N ILE A 21 12.86 3.22 3.48
CA ILE A 21 13.07 3.40 4.92
C ILE A 21 14.50 3.03 5.30
N GLN A 22 15.32 4.04 5.59
CA GLN A 22 16.62 3.82 6.22
C GLN A 22 16.41 3.22 7.62
N ARG A 23 16.97 2.02 7.85
CA ARG A 23 17.06 1.41 9.17
C ARG A 23 18.52 1.33 9.60
N ASP A 24 18.87 2.05 10.66
CA ASP A 24 20.15 1.91 11.33
C ASP A 24 20.16 0.65 12.20
N ILE A 25 20.73 -0.44 11.67
CA ILE A 25 20.92 -1.68 12.43
C ILE A 25 22.31 -1.64 13.07
N ASN A 26 22.46 -0.83 14.12
CA ASN A 26 23.78 -0.52 14.67
C ASN A 26 24.21 -1.32 15.91
N ASN A 27 23.45 -2.30 16.41
CA ASN A 27 23.89 -3.14 17.54
C ASN A 27 23.35 -4.59 17.50
N SER A 28 24.20 -5.56 17.85
CA SER A 28 23.91 -7.00 17.77
C SER A 28 22.84 -7.50 18.75
N GLU A 29 22.58 -6.78 19.84
CA GLU A 29 21.54 -7.14 20.82
C GLU A 29 20.12 -6.84 20.33
N ASP A 30 19.96 -6.02 19.29
CA ASP A 30 18.64 -5.56 18.80
C ASP A 30 18.23 -6.19 17.46
N ILE A 31 19.00 -7.15 16.92
CA ILE A 31 18.74 -7.77 15.60
C ILE A 31 17.34 -8.38 15.54
N GLN A 32 16.90 -9.07 16.59
CA GLN A 32 15.57 -9.68 16.61
C GLN A 32 14.45 -8.62 16.58
N LYS A 33 14.65 -7.50 17.28
CA LYS A 33 13.69 -6.39 17.30
C LYS A 33 13.66 -5.70 15.93
N SER A 34 14.82 -5.35 15.38
CA SER A 34 14.94 -4.75 14.05
C SER A 34 14.35 -5.66 12.96
N ALA A 35 14.53 -6.98 13.06
CA ALA A 35 13.90 -7.94 12.14
C ALA A 35 12.37 -7.97 12.27
N LYS A 36 11.83 -7.92 13.49
CA LYS A 36 10.38 -7.84 13.74
C LYS A 36 9.79 -6.54 13.19
N GLU A 37 10.45 -5.41 13.42
CA GLU A 37 10.04 -4.11 12.88
C GLU A 37 10.11 -4.09 11.35
N ALA A 38 11.17 -4.68 10.77
CA ALA A 38 11.31 -4.86 9.33
C ALA A 38 10.14 -5.65 8.73
N LEU A 39 9.82 -6.79 9.34
CA LEU A 39 8.71 -7.63 8.92
C LEU A 39 7.37 -6.90 9.05
N ALA A 40 7.15 -6.21 10.17
CA ALA A 40 5.92 -5.45 10.41
C ALA A 40 5.71 -4.40 9.32
N SER A 41 6.73 -3.58 9.01
CA SER A 41 6.60 -2.57 7.96
C SER A 41 6.37 -3.17 6.58
N TYR A 42 7.06 -4.27 6.24
CA TYR A 42 6.86 -4.96 4.96
C TYR A 42 5.41 -5.46 4.83
N LEU A 43 4.89 -6.15 5.84
CA LEU A 43 3.53 -6.69 5.84
C LEU A 43 2.48 -5.58 5.80
N THR A 44 2.70 -4.47 6.52
CA THR A 44 1.81 -3.31 6.46
C THR A 44 1.78 -2.71 5.06
N ALA A 45 2.94 -2.47 4.44
CA ALA A 45 3.00 -1.92 3.08
C ALA A 45 2.33 -2.86 2.06
N TYR A 46 2.58 -4.16 2.18
CA TYR A 46 1.94 -5.19 1.36
C TYR A 46 0.42 -5.15 1.48
N TYR A 47 -0.09 -5.09 2.73
CA TYR A 47 -1.53 -5.04 2.99
C TYR A 47 -2.17 -3.77 2.42
N VAL A 48 -1.52 -2.60 2.56
CA VAL A 48 -2.02 -1.33 1.99
C VAL A 48 -2.15 -1.42 0.47
N ALA A 49 -1.19 -2.02 -0.22
CA ALA A 49 -1.28 -2.22 -1.67
C ALA A 49 -2.40 -3.19 -2.07
N LEU A 50 -2.61 -4.27 -1.30
CA LEU A 50 -3.74 -5.17 -1.52
C LEU A 50 -5.08 -4.48 -1.28
N ASP A 51 -5.21 -3.70 -0.21
CA ASP A 51 -6.44 -2.98 0.11
C ASP A 51 -6.76 -1.93 -0.98
N PHE A 52 -5.74 -1.19 -1.44
CA PHE A 52 -5.87 -0.32 -2.60
C PHE A 52 -6.41 -1.09 -3.82
N ASN A 53 -5.81 -2.24 -4.16
CA ASN A 53 -6.27 -3.03 -5.30
C ASN A 53 -7.72 -3.50 -5.13
N ASN A 54 -8.13 -3.90 -3.93
CA ASN A 54 -9.50 -4.31 -3.64
C ASN A 54 -10.50 -3.15 -3.79
N LEU A 55 -10.14 -1.96 -3.30
CA LEU A 55 -10.94 -0.75 -3.43
C LEU A 55 -11.03 -0.28 -4.89
N GLU A 56 -9.91 -0.23 -5.60
CA GLU A 56 -9.85 0.10 -7.03
C GLU A 56 -10.64 -0.92 -7.86
N ASN A 57 -10.55 -2.21 -7.53
CA ASN A 57 -11.41 -3.24 -8.11
C ASN A 57 -12.89 -2.91 -7.90
N SER A 58 -13.30 -2.64 -6.66
CA SER A 58 -14.71 -2.44 -6.29
C SER A 58 -15.27 -1.14 -6.87
N PHE A 59 -14.54 -0.03 -6.76
CA PHE A 59 -14.98 1.29 -7.20
C PHE A 59 -14.95 1.45 -8.72
N PHE A 60 -14.01 0.82 -9.43
CA PHE A 60 -14.01 0.86 -10.91
C PHE A 60 -15.26 0.21 -11.51
N TYR A 61 -15.84 -0.81 -10.85
CA TYR A 61 -17.14 -1.37 -11.24
C TYR A 61 -18.33 -0.45 -10.88
N GLU A 62 -18.23 0.33 -9.80
CA GLU A 62 -19.24 1.34 -9.42
C GLU A 62 -19.20 2.60 -10.29
N GLU A 63 -18.02 3.07 -10.71
CA GLU A 63 -17.84 4.31 -11.51
C GLU A 63 -18.46 4.21 -12.91
N LYS A 64 -18.58 2.99 -13.48
CA LYS A 64 -19.42 2.81 -14.67
C LYS A 64 -20.88 3.25 -14.46
N LYS A 65 -21.33 3.51 -13.22
CA LYS A 65 -22.65 4.02 -12.86
C LYS A 65 -22.68 5.48 -12.35
N LYS A 66 -21.55 6.15 -12.04
CA LYS A 66 -21.55 7.54 -11.52
C LYS A 66 -20.28 8.35 -11.83
N ASN A 67 -20.45 9.68 -12.04
CA ASN A 67 -19.41 10.66 -12.42
C ASN A 67 -18.60 11.24 -11.23
N VAL A 68 -17.93 10.43 -10.41
CA VAL A 68 -17.04 10.94 -9.34
C VAL A 68 -15.73 10.17 -9.36
N SER A 69 -14.60 10.86 -9.49
CA SER A 69 -13.29 10.23 -9.71
C SER A 69 -12.89 9.26 -8.57
N THR A 70 -12.68 7.99 -8.93
CA THR A 70 -12.31 6.89 -8.02
C THR A 70 -11.11 7.23 -7.15
N TYR A 71 -10.11 7.92 -7.70
CA TYR A 71 -8.88 8.26 -7.00
C TYR A 71 -9.10 9.19 -5.79
N GLN A 72 -9.99 10.18 -5.92
CA GLN A 72 -10.32 11.10 -4.82
C GLN A 72 -11.07 10.40 -3.68
N ARG A 73 -11.92 9.40 -4.00
CA ARG A 73 -12.58 8.57 -2.97
C ARG A 73 -11.58 7.67 -2.24
N ILE A 74 -10.68 7.02 -2.97
CA ILE A 74 -9.66 6.14 -2.37
C ILE A 74 -8.78 6.90 -1.38
N LEU A 75 -8.29 8.09 -1.74
CA LEU A 75 -7.48 8.92 -0.84
C LEU A 75 -8.25 9.37 0.41
N SER A 76 -9.57 9.61 0.29
CA SER A 76 -10.40 10.01 1.42
C SER A 76 -10.65 8.88 2.41
N GLU A 77 -10.67 7.62 1.97
CA GLU A 77 -10.85 6.48 2.87
C GLU A 77 -9.54 6.05 3.52
N LEU A 78 -8.41 6.16 2.80
CA LEU A 78 -7.09 5.83 3.34
C LEU A 78 -6.63 6.79 4.47
N ASN A 79 -7.06 8.05 4.46
CA ASN A 79 -6.70 9.06 5.46
C ASN A 79 -7.55 9.03 6.74
N LYS A 80 -8.49 8.08 6.89
CA LYS A 80 -9.37 7.99 8.08
C LYS A 80 -8.75 7.21 9.26
N TYR A 81 -7.55 6.68 9.11
CA TYR A 81 -6.83 5.89 10.12
C TYR A 81 -5.37 6.34 10.21
#